data_AF-A0A8E0IDA1-F1
#
_entry.id   AF-A0A8E0IDA1-F1
#
_cell.length_a   1.000
_cell.length_b   1.000
_cell.length_c   1.000
_cell.angle_alpha   90.00
_cell.angle_beta   90.00
_cell.angle_gamma   90.00
#
_symmetry.space_group_name_H-M   'P 1'
#
loop_
_entity.id
_entity.type
_entity.pdbx_description
1 polymer ?
#
loop_
_entity_poly.entity_id
_entity_poly.type
_entity_poly.pdbx_seq_one_letter_code
_entity_poly.pdbx_strand_id
1 'polypeptide(L)'
;MTTTTKHLTRLTPSDLAAELTTNTKTGLTAKEAAARLQQNGRNQLTAAKKPSLFRQIGHHLSDITSLILLFAVGLSAYLALTTDSDWTKTIVIGAIVILNVVIALYQEHSAEKALAALKAMTIQTVTVVREGKTQTIQAAELVPGDLILLKAGDAVPADARIIQSQELEADEAILTGESLGVTKTSEALATAPDDLGDAANYIFSGTAITSGKATAIVTATGMDTELGKLLHCSIRQKADDATG
;
A
#
# COMPACT_ATOMS: atom_id res chain seq x y z
N MET A 1 -12.58 6.50 6.71
CA MET A 1 -13.41 6.94 5.58
C MET A 1 -13.31 8.44 5.35
N THR A 2 -12.96 8.84 4.13
CA THR A 2 -13.05 10.24 3.70
C THR A 2 -14.49 10.70 3.40
N THR A 3 -14.75 12.01 3.51
CA THR A 3 -16.06 12.64 3.17
C THR A 3 -16.51 12.28 1.76
N THR A 4 -15.58 12.18 0.81
CA THR A 4 -15.84 11.75 -0.57
C THR A 4 -16.36 10.32 -0.62
N THR A 5 -15.74 9.37 0.09
CA THR A 5 -16.20 7.98 0.15
C THR A 5 -17.62 7.90 0.70
N LYS A 6 -17.91 8.66 1.76
CA LYS A 6 -19.25 8.74 2.39
C LYS A 6 -20.32 9.34 1.47
N HIS A 7 -19.94 10.23 0.54
CA HIS A 7 -20.85 10.77 -0.47
C HIS A 7 -21.20 9.70 -1.51
N LEU A 8 -20.19 9.00 -2.03
CA LEU A 8 -20.34 8.02 -3.11
C LEU A 8 -21.18 6.79 -2.70
N THR A 9 -21.19 6.41 -1.42
CA THR A 9 -22.05 5.31 -0.93
C THR A 9 -23.54 5.64 -0.98
N ARG A 10 -23.91 6.92 -1.01
CA ARG A 10 -25.31 7.38 -1.05
C ARG A 10 -25.86 7.56 -2.47
N LEU A 11 -24.99 7.55 -3.47
CA LEU A 11 -25.39 7.73 -4.86
C LEU A 11 -25.96 6.45 -5.44
N THR A 12 -26.95 6.62 -6.32
CA THR A 12 -27.41 5.52 -7.18
C THR A 12 -26.31 5.18 -8.20
N PRO A 13 -26.31 3.96 -8.76
CA PRO A 13 -25.36 3.61 -9.82
C PRO A 13 -25.37 4.57 -11.03
N SER A 14 -26.52 5.17 -11.33
CA SER A 14 -26.65 6.15 -12.41
C SER A 14 -25.99 7.48 -12.07
N ASP A 15 -26.22 8.00 -10.86
CA ASP A 15 -25.66 9.27 -10.42
C ASP A 15 -24.15 9.19 -10.26
N LEU A 16 -23.65 8.07 -9.72
CA LEU A 16 -22.23 7.80 -9.63
C LEU A 16 -21.56 7.79 -11.01
N ALA A 17 -22.20 7.15 -11.99
CA ALA A 17 -21.68 7.09 -13.35
C ALA A 17 -21.62 8.47 -14.00
N ALA A 18 -22.62 9.32 -13.73
CA ALA A 18 -22.62 10.71 -14.17
C ALA A 18 -21.48 11.52 -13.50
N GLU A 19 -21.30 11.39 -12.18
CA GLU A 19 -20.26 12.12 -11.44
C GLU A 19 -18.84 11.72 -11.88
N LEU A 20 -18.60 10.42 -12.09
CA LEU A 20 -17.32 9.90 -12.56
C LEU A 20 -17.15 9.97 -14.09
N THR A 21 -18.14 10.53 -14.80
CA THR A 21 -18.18 10.61 -16.28
C THR A 21 -17.79 9.26 -16.89
N THR A 22 -18.54 8.21 -16.53
CA THR A 22 -18.35 6.84 -16.99
C THR A 22 -19.67 6.22 -17.41
N ASN A 23 -19.62 5.15 -18.19
CA ASN A 23 -20.80 4.43 -18.64
C ASN A 23 -20.93 3.08 -17.93
N THR A 24 -22.08 2.82 -17.32
CA THR A 24 -22.33 1.59 -16.55
C THR A 24 -22.35 0.31 -17.39
N LYS A 25 -22.51 0.42 -18.72
CA LYS A 25 -22.55 -0.72 -19.65
C LYS A 25 -21.28 -0.84 -20.49
N THR A 26 -20.79 0.28 -21.01
CA THR A 26 -19.64 0.27 -21.92
C THR A 26 -18.31 0.56 -21.23
N GLY A 27 -18.33 1.05 -19.99
CA GLY A 27 -17.14 1.55 -19.30
C GLY A 27 -16.49 2.73 -20.03
N LEU A 28 -15.23 2.99 -19.72
CA LEU A 28 -14.44 4.08 -20.30
C LEU A 28 -13.94 3.76 -21.70
N THR A 29 -13.62 4.80 -22.47
CA THR A 29 -12.83 4.66 -23.70
C THR A 29 -11.35 4.45 -23.39
N ALA A 30 -10.60 3.81 -24.29
CA ALA A 30 -9.16 3.64 -24.10
C ALA A 30 -8.42 4.98 -23.99
N LYS A 31 -8.92 6.01 -24.70
CA LYS A 31 -8.37 7.37 -24.67
C LYS A 31 -8.59 8.06 -23.32
N GLU A 32 -9.78 7.96 -22.76
CA GLU A 32 -10.09 8.53 -21.43
C GLU A 32 -9.31 7.83 -20.34
N ALA A 33 -9.23 6.50 -20.39
CA ALA A 33 -8.44 5.72 -19.44
C ALA A 33 -6.96 6.14 -19.46
N ALA A 34 -6.37 6.30 -20.66
CA ALA A 34 -5.00 6.76 -20.80
C ALA A 34 -4.80 8.20 -20.29
N ALA A 35 -5.74 9.11 -20.56
CA ALA A 35 -5.68 10.49 -20.08
C ALA A 35 -5.75 10.56 -18.54
N ARG A 36 -6.66 9.79 -17.92
CA ARG A 36 -6.76 9.70 -16.46
C ARG A 36 -5.53 9.04 -15.85
N LEU A 37 -4.94 8.04 -16.51
CA LEU A 37 -3.72 7.40 -16.02
C LEU A 37 -2.55 8.38 -15.98
N GLN A 38 -2.47 9.31 -16.94
CA GLN A 38 -1.47 10.38 -16.94
C GLN A 38 -1.73 11.42 -15.85
N GLN A 39 -3.00 11.72 -15.54
CA GLN A 39 -3.37 12.73 -14.54
C GLN A 39 -3.28 12.21 -13.10
N ASN A 40 -3.81 11.02 -12.85
CA ASN A 40 -3.94 10.42 -11.52
C ASN A 40 -2.74 9.53 -11.15
N GLY A 41 -1.94 9.12 -12.14
CA GLY A 41 -0.86 8.17 -11.96
C GLY A 41 -1.34 6.71 -11.88
N ARG A 42 -0.37 5.80 -11.73
CA ARG A 42 -0.63 4.35 -11.68
C ARG A 42 -1.32 3.97 -10.37
N ASN A 43 -2.19 2.96 -10.41
CA ASN A 43 -2.76 2.33 -9.22
C ASN A 43 -1.69 1.49 -8.51
N GLN A 44 -0.80 2.17 -7.78
CA GLN A 44 0.28 1.57 -7.03
C GLN A 44 0.43 2.28 -5.69
N LEU A 45 0.56 1.49 -4.64
CA LEU A 45 0.93 2.00 -3.34
C LEU A 45 2.40 2.45 -3.42
N THR A 46 2.63 3.74 -3.22
CA THR A 46 3.99 4.28 -3.22
C THR A 46 4.69 3.77 -1.97
N ALA A 47 5.68 2.88 -2.14
CA ALA A 47 6.54 2.48 -1.05
C ALA A 47 7.23 3.73 -0.48
N ALA A 48 7.28 3.86 0.85
CA ALA A 48 7.99 4.95 1.52
C ALA A 48 9.38 5.13 0.89
N LYS A 49 9.76 6.37 0.58
CA LYS A 49 11.13 6.66 0.12
C LYS A 49 12.08 6.06 1.15
N LYS A 50 12.89 5.09 0.73
CA LYS A 50 13.93 4.51 1.58
C LYS A 50 14.74 5.66 2.17
N PRO A 51 15.02 5.67 3.48
CA PRO A 51 16.01 6.60 4.01
C PRO A 51 17.29 6.43 3.19
N SER A 52 17.96 7.54 2.85
CA SER A 52 19.23 7.45 2.14
C SER A 52 20.21 6.64 2.98
N LEU A 53 21.06 5.83 2.34
CA LEU A 53 22.06 5.01 3.04
C LEU A 53 22.87 5.83 4.05
N PHE A 54 23.16 7.09 3.74
CA PHE A 54 23.82 8.04 4.66
C PHE A 54 23.01 8.38 5.91
N ARG A 55 21.68 8.52 5.80
CA ARG A 55 20.80 8.78 6.96
C ARG A 55 20.65 7.52 7.81
N GLN A 56 20.60 6.34 7.20
CA GLN A 56 20.56 5.06 7.90
C GLN A 56 21.88 4.81 8.67
N ILE A 57 23.02 5.12 8.05
CA ILE A 57 24.34 5.08 8.72
C ILE A 57 24.39 6.07 9.90
N GLY A 58 23.91 7.31 9.72
CA GLY A 58 23.88 8.30 10.80
C GLY A 58 23.01 7.88 11.99
N HIS A 59 21.87 7.24 11.73
CA HIS A 59 20.99 6.69 12.78
C HIS A 59 21.63 5.49 13.48
N HIS A 60 22.25 4.57 12.73
CA HIS A 60 23.01 3.46 13.30
C HIS A 60 24.19 3.93 14.15
N LEU A 61 24.84 5.07 13.85
CA LEU A 61 25.89 5.65 14.70
C LEU A 61 25.35 6.34 15.97
N SER A 62 24.05 6.68 15.99
CA SER A 62 23.40 7.36 17.12
C SER A 62 22.71 6.39 18.09
N ASP A 63 22.58 5.12 17.71
CA ASP A 63 22.00 4.08 18.57
C ASP A 63 22.95 3.74 19.73
N ILE A 64 22.40 3.51 20.92
CA ILE A 64 23.16 3.32 22.18
C ILE A 64 24.17 2.16 22.06
N THR A 65 23.79 1.09 21.36
CA THR A 65 24.66 -0.07 21.13
C THR A 65 25.87 0.27 20.25
N SER A 66 25.67 1.13 19.25
CA SER A 66 26.73 1.63 18.37
C SER A 66 27.62 2.67 19.05
N LEU A 67 27.04 3.52 19.90
CA LEU A 67 27.79 4.45 20.74
C LEU A 67 28.75 3.72 21.69
N ILE A 68 28.30 2.62 22.31
CA ILE A 68 29.16 1.75 23.14
C ILE A 68 30.31 1.18 22.30
N LEU A 69 30.02 0.76 21.07
CA LEU A 69 31.00 0.19 20.15
C LEU A 69 32.02 1.24 19.68
N LEU A 70 31.56 2.43 19.34
CA LEU A 70 32.37 3.59 18.94
C LEU A 70 33.27 4.05 20.09
N PHE A 71 32.74 4.06 21.31
CA PHE A 71 33.50 4.36 22.53
C PHE A 71 34.59 3.31 22.79
N ALA A 72 34.30 2.01 22.60
CA ALA A 72 35.28 0.94 22.73
C ALA A 72 36.41 1.05 21.68
N VAL A 73 36.08 1.42 20.44
CA VAL A 73 37.07 1.69 19.38
C VAL A 73 37.92 2.92 19.73
N GLY A 74 37.30 4.01 20.19
CA GLY A 74 37.99 5.23 20.61
C GLY A 74 38.95 5.00 21.78
N LEU A 75 38.52 4.24 22.79
CA LEU A 75 39.35 3.89 23.95
C LEU A 75 40.52 2.99 23.53
N SER A 76 40.29 2.03 22.62
CA SER A 76 41.35 1.16 22.10
C SER A 76 42.37 1.94 21.26
N ALA A 77 41.92 2.88 20.43
CA ALA A 77 42.79 3.75 19.65
C ALA A 77 43.60 4.71 20.55
N TYR A 78 42.97 5.28 21.59
CA TYR A 78 43.65 6.10 22.58
C TYR A 78 44.74 5.33 23.32
N LEU A 79 44.45 4.11 23.79
CA LEU A 79 45.44 3.24 24.44
C LEU A 79 46.62 2.90 23.52
N ALA A 80 46.36 2.70 22.22
CA ALA A 80 47.39 2.43 21.22
C ALA A 80 48.33 3.62 20.97
N LEU A 81 47.80 4.84 21.00
CA LEU A 81 48.58 6.08 20.86
C LEU A 81 49.40 6.42 22.11
N THR A 82 48.90 6.14 23.32
CA THR A 82 49.57 6.53 24.57
C THR A 82 50.55 5.49 25.12
N THR A 83 50.32 4.21 24.83
CA THR A 83 51.05 3.10 25.49
C THR A 83 52.09 2.45 24.57
N ASP A 84 52.27 2.95 23.35
CA ASP A 84 53.10 2.33 22.31
C ASP A 84 52.74 0.84 22.10
N SER A 85 51.44 0.54 22.25
CA SER A 85 50.95 -0.83 22.14
C SER A 85 50.59 -1.14 20.70
N ASP A 86 50.97 -2.35 20.29
CA ASP A 86 50.77 -2.97 18.98
C ASP A 86 49.47 -2.52 18.27
N TRP A 87 49.64 -1.72 17.20
CA TRP A 87 48.56 -1.20 16.34
C TRP A 87 47.67 -2.31 15.78
N THR A 88 48.17 -3.54 15.77
CA THR A 88 47.44 -4.77 15.43
C THR A 88 46.13 -4.90 16.21
N LYS A 89 46.09 -4.53 17.51
CA LYS A 89 44.86 -4.66 18.32
C LYS A 89 43.76 -3.70 17.86
N THR A 90 44.11 -2.45 17.57
CA THR A 90 43.17 -1.43 17.08
C THR A 90 42.64 -1.79 15.70
N ILE A 91 43.49 -2.30 14.81
CA ILE A 91 43.11 -2.74 13.46
C ILE A 91 42.15 -3.93 13.53
N VAL A 92 42.43 -4.93 14.39
CA VAL A 92 41.56 -6.11 14.55
C VAL A 92 40.19 -5.73 15.10
N ILE A 93 40.12 -4.88 16.14
CA ILE A 93 38.85 -4.42 16.71
C ILE A 93 38.08 -3.58 15.69
N GLY A 94 38.74 -2.66 14.98
CA GLY A 94 38.12 -1.86 13.93
C GLY A 94 37.56 -2.71 12.78
N ALA A 95 38.29 -3.75 12.36
CA ALA A 95 37.83 -4.68 11.33
C ALA A 95 36.58 -5.47 11.76
N ILE A 96 36.51 -5.92 13.02
CA ILE A 96 35.32 -6.61 13.57
C ILE A 96 34.10 -5.68 13.59
N VAL A 97 34.28 -4.41 13.95
CA VAL A 97 33.20 -3.42 13.94
C VAL A 97 32.68 -3.17 12.53
N ILE A 98 33.58 -2.94 11.57
CA ILE A 98 33.20 -2.75 10.16
C ILE A 98 32.46 -4.00 9.64
N LEU A 99 32.96 -5.19 9.96
CA LEU A 99 32.32 -6.44 9.57
C LEU A 99 30.90 -6.58 10.16
N ASN A 100 30.71 -6.23 11.43
CA ASN A 100 29.39 -6.24 12.07
C ASN A 100 28.40 -5.27 11.40
N VAL A 101 28.84 -4.06 11.05
CA VAL A 101 28.00 -3.09 10.35
C VAL A 101 27.62 -3.61 8.95
N VAL A 102 28.56 -4.19 8.22
CA VAL A 102 28.29 -4.77 6.89
C VAL A 102 27.30 -5.94 6.98
N ILE A 103 27.47 -6.83 7.97
CA ILE A 103 26.55 -7.94 8.21
C ILE A 103 25.15 -7.41 8.57
N ALA A 104 25.06 -6.41 9.45
CA ALA A 104 23.79 -5.80 9.84
C ALA A 104 23.05 -5.18 8.64
N LEU A 105 23.75 -4.40 7.81
CA LEU A 105 23.18 -3.80 6.59
C LEU A 105 22.70 -4.86 5.59
N TYR A 106 23.42 -5.97 5.46
CA TYR A 106 23.05 -7.05 4.55
C TYR A 106 21.82 -7.84 5.05
N GLN A 107 21.69 -8.02 6.37
CA GLN A 107 20.52 -8.65 7.00
C GLN A 107 19.27 -7.77 6.87
N GLU A 108 19.41 -6.46 7.09
CA GLU A 108 18.31 -5.49 6.98
C GLU A 108 17.74 -5.46 5.55
N HIS A 109 18.61 -5.46 4.54
CA HIS A 109 18.19 -5.46 3.13
C HIS A 109 17.55 -6.77 2.65
N SER A 110 17.87 -7.91 3.28
CA SER A 110 17.33 -9.21 2.87
C SER A 110 15.88 -9.40 3.34
N ALA A 111 15.54 -8.93 4.55
CA ALA A 111 14.19 -9.00 5.09
C ALA A 111 13.19 -8.15 4.29
N GLU A 112 13.58 -6.92 3.91
CA GLU A 112 12.71 -6.02 3.15
C GLU A 112 12.44 -6.50 1.72
N LYS A 113 13.43 -7.11 1.05
CA LYS A 113 13.27 -7.61 -0.33
C LYS A 113 12.26 -8.75 -0.41
N ALA A 114 12.29 -9.67 0.56
CA ALA A 114 11.32 -10.76 0.61
C ALA A 114 9.88 -10.23 0.78
N LEU A 115 9.72 -9.20 1.62
CA LEU A 115 8.42 -8.59 1.90
C LEU A 115 7.89 -7.74 0.74
N ALA A 116 8.78 -7.05 0.01
CA ALA A 116 8.43 -6.31 -1.20
C ALA A 116 8.07 -7.24 -2.37
N ALA A 117 8.78 -8.37 -2.52
CA ALA A 117 8.48 -9.37 -3.55
C ALA A 117 7.11 -10.03 -3.29
N LEU A 118 6.78 -10.36 -2.04
CA LEU A 118 5.47 -10.90 -1.68
C LEU A 118 4.33 -9.91 -2.00
N LYS A 119 4.51 -8.61 -1.71
CA LYS A 119 3.52 -7.56 -2.02
C LYS A 119 3.31 -7.32 -3.52
N ALA A 120 4.33 -7.53 -4.35
CA ALA A 120 4.21 -7.40 -5.80
C ALA A 120 3.43 -8.54 -6.46
N MET A 121 3.25 -9.67 -5.77
CA MET A 121 2.61 -10.87 -6.33
C MET A 121 1.08 -10.90 -6.17
N THR A 122 0.47 -10.02 -5.38
CA THR A 122 -0.91 -10.24 -4.92
C THR A 122 -2.00 -9.75 -5.87
N ILE A 123 -1.77 -8.77 -6.75
CA ILE A 123 -2.78 -8.40 -7.78
C ILE A 123 -2.10 -7.92 -9.05
N GLN A 124 -1.87 -8.84 -9.99
CA GLN A 124 -1.20 -8.48 -11.24
C GLN A 124 -2.20 -8.01 -12.31
N THR A 125 -3.38 -8.61 -12.37
CA THR A 125 -4.37 -8.30 -13.41
C THR A 125 -5.78 -8.20 -12.87
N VAL A 126 -6.62 -7.43 -13.57
CA VAL A 126 -8.03 -7.19 -13.26
C VAL A 126 -8.83 -7.23 -14.56
N THR A 127 -10.06 -7.73 -14.48
CA THR A 127 -10.98 -7.72 -15.62
C THR A 127 -11.79 -6.42 -15.61
N VAL A 128 -11.71 -5.66 -16.70
CA VAL A 128 -12.45 -4.40 -16.87
C VAL A 128 -13.35 -4.45 -18.09
N VAL A 129 -14.38 -3.61 -18.10
CA VAL A 129 -15.11 -3.25 -19.32
C VAL A 129 -14.63 -1.88 -19.77
N ARG A 130 -14.11 -1.81 -21.00
CA ARG A 130 -13.81 -0.56 -21.69
C ARG A 130 -14.29 -0.68 -23.12
N GLU A 131 -14.90 0.37 -23.66
CA GLU A 131 -15.49 0.40 -25.00
C GLU A 131 -16.50 -0.75 -25.26
N GLY A 132 -17.22 -1.18 -24.21
CA GLY A 132 -18.20 -2.26 -24.26
C GLY A 132 -17.60 -3.67 -24.38
N LYS A 133 -16.26 -3.79 -24.27
CA LYS A 133 -15.56 -5.06 -24.34
C LYS A 133 -14.92 -5.39 -22.99
N THR A 134 -15.09 -6.64 -22.58
CA THR A 134 -14.39 -7.21 -21.44
C THR A 134 -12.95 -7.47 -21.81
N GLN A 135 -12.01 -6.91 -21.05
CA GLN A 135 -10.57 -7.11 -21.25
C GLN A 135 -9.85 -7.21 -19.91
N THR A 136 -8.76 -7.97 -19.88
CA THR A 136 -7.89 -8.10 -18.71
C THR A 136 -6.73 -7.11 -18.85
N ILE A 137 -6.59 -6.21 -17.87
CA ILE A 137 -5.52 -5.21 -17.83
C ILE A 137 -4.66 -5.39 -16.58
N GLN A 138 -3.49 -4.74 -16.56
CA GLN A 138 -2.68 -4.68 -15.35
C GLN A 138 -3.41 -3.87 -14.27
N ALA A 139 -3.44 -4.37 -13.03
CA ALA A 139 -4.12 -3.65 -11.93
C ALA A 139 -3.54 -2.24 -11.71
N ALA A 140 -2.26 -2.04 -12.05
CA ALA A 140 -1.57 -0.75 -12.01
C ALA A 140 -2.07 0.28 -13.04
N GLU A 141 -2.86 -0.13 -14.03
CA GLU A 141 -3.42 0.73 -15.09
C GLU A 141 -4.90 1.06 -14.86
N LEU A 142 -5.44 0.65 -13.71
CA LEU A 142 -6.77 1.09 -13.27
C LEU A 142 -6.76 2.57 -12.97
N VAL A 143 -7.87 3.20 -13.34
CA VAL A 143 -8.14 4.61 -13.06
C VAL A 143 -9.53 4.81 -12.48
N PRO A 144 -9.78 5.90 -11.75
CA PRO A 144 -11.14 6.26 -11.33
C PRO A 144 -12.11 6.33 -12.51
N GLY A 145 -13.26 5.69 -12.34
CA GLY A 145 -14.31 5.53 -13.35
C GLY A 145 -14.22 4.24 -14.18
N ASP A 146 -13.17 3.43 -14.05
CA ASP A 146 -13.12 2.12 -14.69
C ASP A 146 -14.23 1.20 -14.15
N LEU A 147 -14.79 0.39 -15.04
CA LEU A 147 -15.76 -0.64 -14.68
C LEU A 147 -15.02 -1.96 -14.48
N ILE A 148 -14.97 -2.47 -13.26
CA ILE A 148 -14.30 -3.73 -12.91
C ILE A 148 -15.33 -4.85 -12.71
N LEU A 149 -14.97 -6.05 -13.14
CA LEU A 149 -15.71 -7.28 -12.84
C LEU A 149 -14.91 -8.12 -11.85
N LEU A 150 -15.59 -8.58 -10.81
CA LEU A 150 -15.02 -9.39 -9.75
C LEU A 150 -15.84 -10.65 -9.55
N LYS A 151 -15.17 -11.73 -9.18
CA LYS A 151 -15.76 -13.03 -8.81
C LYS A 151 -15.09 -13.57 -7.54
N ALA A 152 -15.71 -14.58 -6.94
CA ALA A 152 -15.12 -15.33 -5.84
C ALA A 152 -13.66 -15.75 -6.14
N GLY A 153 -12.77 -15.48 -5.19
CA GLY A 153 -11.33 -15.70 -5.27
C GLY A 153 -10.53 -14.51 -5.81
N ASP A 154 -11.18 -13.48 -6.37
CA ASP A 154 -10.49 -12.29 -6.83
C ASP A 154 -10.13 -11.37 -5.64
N ALA A 155 -8.91 -10.85 -5.67
CA ALA A 155 -8.49 -9.77 -4.78
C ALA A 155 -8.94 -8.42 -5.36
N VAL A 156 -9.37 -7.50 -4.51
CA VAL A 156 -9.89 -6.19 -4.89
C VAL A 156 -8.71 -5.23 -5.16
N PRO A 157 -8.52 -4.75 -6.42
CA PRO A 157 -7.32 -4.00 -6.82
C PRO A 157 -7.36 -2.51 -6.45
N ALA A 158 -8.53 -1.96 -6.21
CA ALA A 158 -8.77 -0.54 -6.00
C ALA A 158 -10.09 -0.36 -5.24
N ASP A 159 -10.28 0.80 -4.62
CA ASP A 159 -11.55 1.14 -3.98
C ASP A 159 -12.61 1.35 -5.06
N ALA A 160 -13.77 0.71 -4.89
CA ALA A 160 -14.83 0.74 -5.88
C ALA A 160 -16.23 0.65 -5.26
N ARG A 161 -17.19 1.26 -5.95
CA ARG A 161 -18.60 1.26 -5.58
C ARG A 161 -19.36 0.24 -6.44
N ILE A 162 -20.06 -0.68 -5.79
CA ILE A 162 -20.73 -1.81 -6.44
C ILE A 162 -21.98 -1.34 -7.18
N ILE A 163 -22.07 -1.60 -8.48
CA ILE A 163 -23.27 -1.26 -9.28
C ILE A 163 -24.16 -2.46 -9.56
N GLN A 164 -23.61 -3.67 -9.45
CA GLN A 164 -24.36 -4.92 -9.59
C GLN A 164 -23.68 -5.99 -8.74
N SER A 165 -24.45 -6.78 -7.99
CA SER A 165 -23.96 -7.91 -7.20
C SER A 165 -24.88 -9.12 -7.32
N GLN A 166 -24.31 -10.32 -7.17
CA GLN A 166 -25.03 -11.59 -7.04
C GLN A 166 -24.36 -12.37 -5.91
N GLU A 167 -25.07 -12.52 -4.77
CA GLU A 167 -24.59 -13.23 -3.57
C GLU A 167 -23.15 -12.86 -3.19
N LEU A 168 -22.84 -11.55 -3.21
CA LEU A 168 -21.48 -11.05 -3.02
C LEU A 168 -21.12 -11.02 -1.53
N GLU A 169 -20.01 -11.66 -1.20
CA GLU A 169 -19.36 -11.55 0.10
C GLU A 169 -17.89 -11.18 -0.08
N ALA A 170 -17.39 -10.34 0.83
CA ALA A 170 -15.99 -9.93 0.85
C ALA A 170 -15.36 -10.16 2.23
N ASP A 171 -14.11 -10.59 2.25
CA ASP A 171 -13.27 -10.65 3.44
C ASP A 171 -12.55 -9.31 3.62
N GLU A 172 -12.98 -8.56 4.63
CA GLU A 172 -12.46 -7.22 4.96
C GLU A 172 -11.55 -7.23 6.19
N ALA A 173 -11.05 -8.41 6.61
CA ALA A 173 -10.24 -8.57 7.81
C ALA A 173 -9.00 -7.66 7.84
N ILE A 174 -8.43 -7.33 6.68
CA ILE A 174 -7.27 -6.42 6.58
C ILE A 174 -7.59 -4.99 7.04
N LEU A 175 -8.85 -4.56 6.94
CA LEU A 175 -9.27 -3.19 7.26
C LEU A 175 -10.07 -3.11 8.56
N THR A 176 -10.90 -4.10 8.86
CA THR A 176 -11.76 -4.11 10.05
C THR A 176 -11.17 -4.92 11.20
N GLY A 177 -10.26 -5.86 10.92
CA GLY A 177 -9.78 -6.83 11.90
C GLY A 177 -10.76 -7.98 12.19
N GLU A 178 -11.91 -8.01 11.52
CA GLU A 178 -12.94 -9.04 11.68
C GLU A 178 -12.89 -10.01 10.51
N SER A 179 -12.69 -11.30 10.77
CA SER A 179 -12.56 -12.36 9.73
C SER A 179 -13.88 -12.96 9.26
N LEU A 180 -15.01 -12.30 9.54
CA LEU A 180 -16.31 -12.74 9.04
C LEU A 180 -16.56 -12.10 7.67
N GLY A 181 -17.02 -12.90 6.71
CA GLY A 181 -17.40 -12.40 5.39
C GLY A 181 -18.52 -11.37 5.51
N VAL A 182 -18.32 -10.20 4.92
CA VAL A 182 -19.30 -9.11 4.90
C VAL A 182 -20.13 -9.21 3.62
N THR A 183 -21.44 -9.36 3.77
CA THR A 183 -22.39 -9.36 2.65
C THR A 183 -22.47 -7.98 2.00
N LYS A 184 -22.42 -7.94 0.68
CA LYS A 184 -22.38 -6.69 -0.09
C LYS A 184 -23.59 -6.49 -1.00
N THR A 185 -24.00 -5.25 -1.18
CA THR A 185 -25.15 -4.83 -2.00
C THR A 185 -24.79 -3.82 -3.07
N SER A 186 -25.60 -3.69 -4.12
CA SER A 186 -25.45 -2.62 -5.13
C SER A 186 -26.27 -1.37 -4.81
N GLU A 187 -27.23 -1.49 -3.89
CA GLU A 187 -28.16 -0.42 -3.54
C GLU A 187 -27.46 0.78 -2.88
N ALA A 188 -28.01 1.97 -3.11
CA ALA A 188 -27.55 3.18 -2.45
C ALA A 188 -27.89 3.11 -0.96
N LEU A 189 -26.96 3.52 -0.09
CA LEU A 189 -27.23 3.58 1.35
C LEU A 189 -28.06 4.83 1.67
N ALA A 190 -29.08 4.66 2.50
CA ALA A 190 -29.91 5.77 2.98
C ALA A 190 -29.10 6.78 3.81
N THR A 191 -28.16 6.27 4.60
CA THR A 191 -27.30 7.03 5.50
C THR A 191 -25.84 6.83 5.11
N ALA A 192 -25.02 7.86 5.30
CA ALA A 192 -23.58 7.70 5.17
C ALA A 192 -23.09 6.74 6.26
N PRO A 193 -22.24 5.74 5.93
CA PRO A 193 -21.69 4.83 6.92
C PRO A 193 -20.78 5.58 7.89
N ASP A 194 -20.83 5.16 9.16
CA ASP A 194 -19.95 5.71 10.20
C ASP A 194 -18.56 5.09 10.09
N ASP A 195 -18.51 3.74 9.94
CA ASP A 195 -17.30 2.95 9.78
C ASP A 195 -17.14 2.34 8.38
N LEU A 196 -15.91 1.87 8.08
CA LEU A 196 -15.59 1.21 6.81
C LEU A 196 -16.43 -0.07 6.59
N GLY A 197 -16.63 -0.86 7.64
CA GLY A 197 -17.40 -2.11 7.59
C GLY A 197 -18.87 -1.91 7.26
N ASP A 198 -19.44 -0.76 7.61
CA ASP A 198 -20.86 -0.42 7.33
C ASP A 198 -21.10 -0.07 5.86
N ALA A 199 -20.05 0.14 5.08
CA ALA A 199 -20.14 0.43 3.65
C ALA A 199 -20.44 -0.85 2.84
N ALA A 200 -21.60 -1.45 3.08
CA ALA A 200 -22.04 -2.69 2.45
C ALA A 200 -22.11 -2.61 0.92
N ASN A 201 -22.13 -1.40 0.36
CA ASN A 201 -22.22 -1.20 -1.08
C ASN A 201 -20.89 -0.81 -1.74
N TYR A 202 -19.81 -0.94 -0.99
CA TYR A 202 -18.47 -0.56 -1.36
C TYR A 202 -17.51 -1.74 -1.13
N ILE A 203 -16.45 -1.77 -1.95
CA ILE A 203 -15.33 -2.71 -1.82
C ILE A 203 -14.03 -1.94 -1.77
N PHE A 204 -13.09 -2.44 -0.97
CA PHE A 204 -11.87 -1.72 -0.65
C PHE A 204 -10.64 -2.43 -1.20
N SER A 205 -9.65 -1.65 -1.62
CA SER A 205 -8.37 -2.17 -2.10
C SER A 205 -7.71 -3.07 -1.05
N GLY A 206 -7.27 -4.26 -1.47
CA GLY A 206 -6.58 -5.23 -0.63
C GLY A 206 -7.50 -6.22 0.09
N THR A 207 -8.82 -6.09 0.01
CA THR A 207 -9.77 -7.13 0.45
C THR A 207 -9.92 -8.21 -0.62
N ALA A 208 -10.57 -9.32 -0.29
CA ALA A 208 -10.80 -10.43 -1.22
C ALA A 208 -12.29 -10.78 -1.32
N ILE A 209 -12.76 -11.15 -2.51
CA ILE A 209 -14.13 -11.62 -2.70
C ILE A 209 -14.18 -13.10 -2.33
N THR A 210 -14.98 -13.44 -1.32
CA THR A 210 -15.13 -14.83 -0.82
C THR A 210 -16.18 -15.59 -1.61
N SER A 211 -17.26 -14.92 -2.01
CA SER A 211 -18.39 -15.52 -2.73
C SER A 211 -19.02 -14.55 -3.73
N GLY A 212 -19.71 -15.10 -4.72
CA GLY A 212 -20.53 -14.34 -5.66
C GLY A 212 -19.76 -13.67 -6.80
N LYS A 213 -20.44 -12.72 -7.44
CA LYS A 213 -19.91 -11.89 -8.52
C LYS A 213 -20.38 -10.45 -8.38
N ALA A 214 -19.55 -9.51 -8.80
CA ALA A 214 -19.88 -8.11 -8.80
C ALA A 214 -19.36 -7.36 -10.03
N THR A 215 -20.09 -6.32 -10.38
CA THR A 215 -19.61 -5.25 -11.25
C THR A 215 -19.55 -3.98 -10.42
N ALA A 216 -18.41 -3.30 -10.42
CA ALA A 216 -18.18 -2.11 -9.63
C ALA A 216 -17.49 -1.02 -10.44
N ILE A 217 -17.69 0.24 -10.06
CA ILE A 217 -17.01 1.39 -10.64
C ILE A 217 -15.90 1.81 -9.69
N VAL A 218 -14.67 1.90 -10.19
CA VAL A 218 -13.50 2.36 -9.43
C VAL A 218 -13.68 3.82 -9.04
N THR A 219 -13.48 4.13 -7.78
CA THR A 219 -13.67 5.47 -7.20
C THR A 219 -12.34 6.07 -6.76
N ALA A 220 -11.40 5.25 -6.28
CA ALA A 220 -10.06 5.68 -5.89
C ALA A 220 -9.00 4.61 -6.16
N THR A 221 -7.78 5.06 -6.46
CA THR A 221 -6.65 4.20 -6.83
C THR A 221 -5.38 4.62 -6.09
N GLY A 222 -4.44 3.70 -5.90
CA GLY A 222 -3.13 3.98 -5.31
C GLY A 222 -3.24 4.56 -3.91
N MET A 223 -2.56 5.69 -3.68
CA MET A 223 -2.51 6.35 -2.36
C MET A 223 -3.84 6.97 -1.92
N ASP A 224 -4.79 7.16 -2.85
CA ASP A 224 -6.11 7.73 -2.55
C ASP A 224 -7.12 6.69 -2.04
N THR A 225 -6.78 5.40 -2.10
CA THR A 225 -7.56 4.32 -1.49
C THR A 225 -7.55 4.42 0.04
N GLU A 226 -8.52 3.83 0.73
CA GLU A 226 -8.52 3.79 2.20
C GLU A 226 -7.28 3.06 2.74
N LEU A 227 -6.86 1.95 2.10
CA LEU A 227 -5.60 1.28 2.42
C LEU A 227 -4.37 2.18 2.16
N GLY A 228 -4.36 2.91 1.04
CA GLY A 228 -3.30 3.85 0.70
C GLY A 228 -3.16 5.00 1.71
N LYS A 229 -4.29 5.54 2.18
CA LYS A 229 -4.36 6.59 3.21
C LYS A 229 -3.86 6.09 4.56
N LEU A 230 -4.25 4.87 4.97
CA LEU A 230 -3.74 4.24 6.19
C LEU A 230 -2.21 4.11 6.13
N LEU A 231 -1.68 3.62 5.02
CA LEU A 231 -0.23 3.50 4.82
C LEU A 231 0.47 4.86 4.79
N HIS A 232 -0.10 5.88 4.14
CA HIS A 232 0.47 7.22 4.11
C HIS A 232 0.61 7.82 5.52
N CYS A 233 -0.43 7.66 6.35
CA CYS A 233 -0.44 8.15 7.72
C CYS A 233 0.65 7.47 8.57
N SER A 234 0.75 6.14 8.51
CA SER A 234 1.76 5.38 9.25
C SER A 234 3.19 5.71 8.81
N ILE A 235 3.41 6.00 7.52
CA ILE A 235 4.72 6.41 7.01
C ILE A 235 5.11 7.79 7.57
N ARG A 236 4.16 8.71 7.68
CA ARG A 236 4.39 10.05 8.21
C ARG A 236 4.73 10.03 9.70
N GLN A 237 4.03 9.23 10.50
CA GLN A 237 4.37 9.05 11.92
C GLN A 237 5.80 8.51 12.10
N LYS A 238 6.19 7.47 11.36
CA LYS A 238 7.55 6.94 11.43
C LYS A 238 8.63 7.94 11.00
N ALA A 239 8.31 8.86 10.08
CA ALA A 239 9.22 9.91 9.67
C ALA A 239 9.40 10.98 10.76
N ASP A 240 8.33 11.32 11.48
CA ASP A 240 8.37 12.29 12.58
C ASP A 240 9.10 11.70 13.80
N ASP A 241 8.87 10.42 14.13
CA ASP A 241 9.58 9.71 15.22
C ASP A 241 11.08 9.53 14.95
N ALA A 242 11.50 9.46 13.68
CA ALA A 242 12.92 9.35 13.29
C ALA A 242 13.63 10.71 13.17
N THR A 243 12.94 11.81 13.44
CA THR A 243 13.49 13.18 13.36
C THR A 243 13.39 13.94 14.69
N GLY A 244 12.72 13.39 15.70
CA GLY A 244 12.71 13.87 17.09
C GLY A 244 13.71 13.14 17.96
#